data_AF-A0A857GKJ1-F1
#
_entry.id   AF-A0A857GKJ1-F1
#
_cell.length_a   1.000
_cell.length_b   1.000
_cell.length_c   1.000
_cell.angle_alpha   90.00
_cell.angle_beta   90.00
_cell.angle_gamma   90.00
#
_symmetry.space_group_name_H-M   'P 1'
#
loop_
_entity.id
_entity.type
_entity.pdbx_description
1 polymer ?
#
loop_
_entity_poly.entity_id
_entity_poly.type
_entity_poly.pdbx_seq_one_letter_code
_entity_poly.pdbx_strand_id
1 'polypeptide(L)'
;MTNAHKEWSSWLEKRNAAEKAARIEVGAYKSAHEKTLFQLHHCLERWETDRVMINMPPTDEQVEQVLQHLNALVSGTNRSVAHWQHLPAYKDAIHSIKGAWSDAQEAERELEAKKAEKATADSMLTEVEKLMPEPAPDAVQAIESDLEERWSRVARIDDTLSTMKDSGNITSDLEEQAAAAKREVDRLEAQAMLGDVDEKERQVAAATLAKARKASEKSAEQAEKQAAARRGLEEMRAGLLEEIDSLSELKQSVGFEVAKADIAKHEAALVSAIERLNIPQLMQNLNSARADASRNAPEGHSYSTGRIKITFPTMYAIDEPEEIETSGLELSE
;
A
#
# COMPACT_ATOMS: atom_id res chain seq x y z
N MET A 1 -1.74 20.63 19.35
CA MET A 1 -0.79 19.70 18.72
C MET A 1 -1.45 18.40 18.24
N THR A 2 -2.73 18.14 18.56
CA THR A 2 -3.49 16.92 18.22
C THR A 2 -3.90 16.72 16.75
N ASN A 3 -3.36 17.53 15.82
CA ASN A 3 -3.78 17.48 14.41
C ASN A 3 -2.75 16.81 13.48
N ALA A 4 -1.45 16.83 13.81
CA ALA A 4 -0.41 16.33 12.92
C ALA A 4 -0.57 14.83 12.62
N HIS A 5 -0.78 14.00 13.65
CA HIS A 5 -1.06 12.57 13.49
C HIS A 5 -2.24 12.33 12.52
N LYS A 6 -3.38 12.99 12.75
CA LYS A 6 -4.60 12.79 11.92
C LYS A 6 -4.42 13.26 10.48
N GLU A 7 -3.69 14.34 10.28
CA GLU A 7 -3.39 14.87 8.95
C GLU A 7 -2.47 13.91 8.19
N TRP A 8 -1.40 13.43 8.83
CA TRP A 8 -0.47 12.47 8.24
C TRP A 8 -1.10 11.10 7.97
N SER A 9 -1.89 10.56 8.90
CA SER A 9 -2.57 9.28 8.69
C SER A 9 -3.59 9.38 7.55
N SER A 10 -4.42 10.43 7.52
CA SER A 10 -5.38 10.64 6.45
C SER A 10 -4.71 10.82 5.09
N TRP A 11 -3.59 11.53 5.03
CA TRP A 11 -2.84 11.69 3.79
C TRP A 11 -2.23 10.37 3.31
N LEU A 12 -1.57 9.61 4.19
CA LEU A 12 -0.97 8.31 3.84
C LEU A 12 -2.03 7.30 3.38
N GLU A 13 -3.19 7.25 4.02
CA GLU A 13 -4.31 6.39 3.58
C GLU A 13 -4.76 6.76 2.16
N LYS A 14 -4.97 8.06 1.89
CA LYS A 14 -5.36 8.54 0.56
C LYS A 14 -4.29 8.24 -0.48
N ARG A 15 -3.01 8.43 -0.13
CA ARG A 15 -1.89 8.17 -1.02
C ARG A 15 -1.79 6.68 -1.35
N ASN A 16 -1.84 5.81 -0.36
CA ASN A 16 -1.80 4.35 -0.57
C ASN A 16 -2.98 3.86 -1.42
N ALA A 17 -4.18 4.43 -1.20
CA ALA A 17 -5.34 4.12 -2.03
C ALA A 17 -5.15 4.60 -3.48
N ALA A 18 -4.61 5.80 -3.69
CA ALA A 18 -4.32 6.35 -5.01
C ALA A 18 -3.20 5.58 -5.73
N GLU A 19 -2.11 5.25 -5.04
CA GLU A 19 -1.02 4.41 -5.58
C GLU A 19 -1.55 3.05 -6.02
N LYS A 20 -2.39 2.41 -5.20
CA LYS A 20 -3.01 1.13 -5.57
C LYS A 20 -3.91 1.26 -6.80
N ALA A 21 -4.65 2.36 -6.92
CA ALA A 21 -5.47 2.65 -8.10
C ALA A 21 -4.61 2.95 -9.35
N ALA A 22 -3.42 3.55 -9.18
CA ALA A 22 -2.49 3.88 -10.26
C ALA A 22 -1.71 2.66 -10.80
N ARG A 23 -1.68 1.54 -10.05
CA ARG A 23 -1.05 0.27 -10.46
C ARG A 23 -1.89 -0.49 -11.51
N ILE A 24 -2.21 0.18 -12.61
CA ILE A 24 -2.92 -0.40 -13.76
C ILE A 24 -1.88 -0.91 -14.78
N GLU A 25 -1.96 -2.20 -15.08
CA GLU A 25 -1.04 -2.89 -16.00
C GLU A 25 -1.44 -2.68 -17.47
N VAL A 26 -1.15 -1.49 -18.00
CA VAL A 26 -1.41 -1.15 -19.42
C VAL A 26 -0.60 -2.05 -20.38
N GLY A 27 0.55 -2.58 -19.94
CA GLY A 27 1.42 -3.43 -20.75
C GLY A 27 0.75 -4.72 -21.25
N ALA A 28 -0.09 -5.35 -20.43
CA ALA A 28 -0.84 -6.55 -20.82
C ALA A 28 -1.83 -6.26 -21.96
N TYR A 29 -2.54 -5.13 -21.88
CA TYR A 29 -3.49 -4.69 -22.91
C TYR A 29 -2.78 -4.26 -24.19
N LYS A 30 -1.61 -3.61 -24.07
CA LYS A 30 -0.77 -3.26 -25.23
C LYS A 30 -0.34 -4.52 -25.98
N SER A 31 0.16 -5.52 -25.24
CA SER A 31 0.57 -6.81 -25.81
C SER A 31 -0.61 -7.56 -26.46
N ALA A 32 -1.79 -7.51 -25.86
CA ALA A 32 -3.01 -8.11 -26.41
C ALA A 32 -3.41 -7.44 -27.74
N HIS A 33 -3.41 -6.11 -27.78
CA HIS A 33 -3.69 -5.33 -28.99
C HIS A 33 -2.65 -5.59 -30.10
N GLU A 34 -1.36 -5.64 -29.78
CA GLU A 34 -0.31 -5.99 -30.75
C GLU A 34 -0.51 -7.40 -31.32
N LYS A 35 -0.93 -8.37 -30.49
CA LYS A 35 -1.23 -9.73 -30.93
C LYS A 35 -2.43 -9.79 -31.88
N THR A 36 -3.51 -9.06 -31.61
CA THR A 36 -4.68 -9.00 -32.50
C THR A 36 -4.33 -8.31 -33.82
N LEU A 37 -3.49 -7.27 -33.80
CA LEU A 37 -2.97 -6.62 -35.01
C LEU A 37 -2.10 -7.58 -35.85
N PHE A 38 -1.26 -8.40 -35.21
CA PHE A 38 -0.49 -9.44 -35.90
C PHE A 38 -1.39 -10.50 -36.56
N GLN A 39 -2.45 -10.93 -35.87
CA GLN A 39 -3.42 -11.87 -36.43
C GLN A 39 -4.16 -11.28 -37.63
N LEU A 40 -4.60 -10.02 -37.52
CA LEU A 40 -5.23 -9.29 -38.62
C LEU A 40 -4.28 -9.17 -39.81
N HIS A 41 -3.02 -8.79 -39.60
CA HIS A 41 -1.99 -8.73 -40.64
C HIS A 41 -1.87 -10.05 -41.39
N HIS A 42 -1.69 -11.17 -40.66
CA HIS A 42 -1.54 -12.49 -41.28
C HIS A 42 -2.80 -12.94 -42.05
N CYS A 43 -4.00 -12.53 -41.60
CA CYS A 43 -5.24 -12.75 -42.35
C CYS A 43 -5.27 -11.95 -43.66
N LEU A 44 -4.77 -10.71 -43.66
CA LEU A 44 -4.77 -9.82 -44.83
C LEU A 44 -3.67 -10.14 -45.84
N GLU A 45 -2.46 -10.48 -45.40
CA GLU A 45 -1.28 -10.75 -46.23
C GLU A 45 -1.54 -11.84 -47.28
N ARG A 46 -2.35 -12.85 -46.93
CA ARG A 46 -2.78 -13.91 -47.87
C ARG A 46 -3.60 -13.43 -49.05
N TRP A 47 -4.15 -12.22 -48.96
CA TRP A 47 -5.00 -11.58 -49.95
C TRP A 47 -4.39 -10.27 -50.45
N GLU A 48 -3.09 -10.07 -50.21
CA GLU A 48 -2.32 -9.00 -50.79
C GLU A 48 -2.42 -9.05 -52.32
N THR A 49 -2.52 -7.88 -52.95
CA THR A 49 -2.61 -7.78 -54.41
C THR A 49 -1.58 -6.76 -54.88
N ASP A 50 -1.26 -6.77 -56.18
CA ASP A 50 -0.37 -5.77 -56.80
C ASP A 50 -0.80 -4.30 -56.57
N ARG A 51 -2.03 -4.08 -56.06
CA ARG A 51 -2.61 -2.75 -55.79
C ARG A 51 -2.68 -2.39 -54.31
N VAL A 52 -2.56 -3.35 -53.40
CA VAL A 52 -2.69 -3.11 -51.96
C VAL A 52 -1.55 -3.84 -51.27
N MET A 53 -0.59 -3.07 -50.76
CA MET A 53 0.48 -3.58 -49.90
C MET A 53 0.01 -3.49 -48.44
N ILE A 54 0.16 -4.55 -47.65
CA ILE A 54 -0.30 -4.58 -46.24
C ILE A 54 0.85 -4.19 -45.32
N ASN A 55 0.64 -3.18 -44.47
CA ASN A 55 1.64 -2.71 -43.49
C ASN A 55 1.46 -3.41 -42.14
N MET A 56 2.50 -3.36 -41.31
CA MET A 56 2.44 -3.79 -39.91
C MET A 56 2.68 -2.59 -38.98
N PRO A 57 1.67 -2.13 -38.22
CA PRO A 57 0.29 -2.64 -38.15
C PRO A 57 -0.57 -2.28 -39.38
N PRO A 58 -1.60 -3.10 -39.72
CA PRO A 58 -2.50 -2.80 -40.84
C PRO A 58 -3.33 -1.54 -40.58
N THR A 59 -3.56 -0.73 -41.63
CA THR A 59 -4.48 0.42 -41.54
C THR A 59 -5.91 0.01 -41.85
N ASP A 60 -6.89 0.73 -41.31
CA ASP A 60 -8.31 0.49 -41.60
C ASP A 60 -8.61 0.55 -43.11
N GLU A 61 -7.97 1.48 -43.83
CA GLU A 61 -8.09 1.60 -45.28
C GLU A 61 -7.61 0.34 -46.02
N GLN A 62 -6.52 -0.30 -45.56
CA GLN A 62 -6.02 -1.54 -46.14
C GLN A 62 -7.00 -2.70 -45.91
N VAL A 63 -7.59 -2.79 -44.71
CA VAL A 63 -8.61 -3.80 -44.38
C VAL A 63 -9.83 -3.63 -45.28
N GLU A 64 -10.32 -2.41 -45.43
CA GLU A 64 -11.49 -2.10 -46.27
C GLU A 64 -11.25 -2.41 -47.74
N GLN A 65 -10.08 -2.06 -48.29
CA GLN A 65 -9.73 -2.34 -49.68
C GLN A 65 -9.69 -3.85 -49.97
N VAL A 66 -9.09 -4.65 -49.09
CA VAL A 66 -9.06 -6.12 -49.22
C VAL A 66 -10.48 -6.69 -49.12
N LEU A 67 -11.29 -6.23 -48.16
CA LEU A 67 -12.68 -6.65 -48.03
C LEU A 67 -13.52 -6.27 -49.26
N GLN A 68 -13.36 -5.07 -49.82
CA GLN A 68 -14.04 -4.65 -51.04
C GLN A 68 -13.65 -5.54 -52.23
N HIS A 69 -12.36 -5.84 -52.38
CA HIS A 69 -11.87 -6.75 -53.42
C HIS A 69 -12.48 -8.15 -53.30
N LEU A 70 -12.46 -8.74 -52.10
CA LEU A 70 -13.04 -10.06 -51.85
C LEU A 70 -14.57 -10.06 -52.07
N ASN A 71 -15.27 -9.01 -51.63
CA ASN A 71 -16.71 -8.90 -51.88
C ASN A 71 -17.02 -8.77 -53.38
N ALA A 72 -16.22 -8.04 -54.15
CA ALA A 72 -16.35 -7.95 -55.60
C ALA A 72 -16.16 -9.32 -56.27
N LEU A 73 -15.19 -10.12 -55.81
CA LEU A 73 -15.00 -11.50 -56.25
C LEU A 73 -16.19 -12.39 -55.90
N VAL A 74 -16.83 -12.21 -54.74
CA VAL A 74 -18.04 -12.96 -54.36
C VAL A 74 -19.28 -12.53 -55.15
N SER A 75 -19.40 -11.23 -55.49
CA SER A 75 -20.57 -10.66 -56.20
C SER A 75 -20.49 -10.72 -57.74
N GLY A 76 -19.33 -11.08 -58.29
CA GLY A 76 -19.03 -11.01 -59.72
C GLY A 76 -20.03 -11.77 -60.61
N THR A 77 -20.53 -11.09 -61.65
CA THR A 77 -21.59 -11.57 -62.56
C THR A 77 -21.08 -12.43 -63.72
N ASN A 78 -19.77 -12.68 -63.84
CA ASN A 78 -19.16 -13.40 -64.97
C ASN A 78 -18.52 -14.71 -64.51
N ARG A 79 -19.22 -15.83 -64.76
CA ARG A 79 -19.01 -17.12 -64.12
C ARG A 79 -18.14 -18.06 -64.95
N SER A 80 -16.87 -18.22 -64.58
CA SER A 80 -16.05 -19.38 -64.99
C SER A 80 -16.16 -20.51 -63.96
N VAL A 81 -15.96 -21.77 -64.37
CA VAL A 81 -16.02 -22.94 -63.46
C VAL A 81 -14.94 -22.87 -62.37
N ALA A 82 -13.75 -22.34 -62.70
CA ALA A 82 -12.66 -22.12 -61.74
C ALA A 82 -13.05 -21.11 -60.64
N HIS A 83 -13.81 -20.08 -60.98
CA HIS A 83 -14.27 -19.09 -60.02
C HIS A 83 -15.21 -19.67 -58.94
N TRP A 84 -16.06 -20.64 -59.32
CA TRP A 84 -16.96 -21.32 -58.38
C TRP A 84 -16.27 -22.20 -57.36
N GLN A 85 -15.14 -22.81 -57.72
CA GLN A 85 -14.38 -23.70 -56.83
C GLN A 85 -13.71 -22.94 -55.67
N HIS A 86 -13.41 -21.65 -55.86
CA HIS A 86 -12.78 -20.80 -54.84
C HIS A 86 -13.78 -19.94 -54.04
N LEU A 87 -15.06 -19.94 -54.40
CA LEU A 87 -16.09 -19.13 -53.76
C LEU A 87 -16.22 -19.37 -52.23
N PRO A 88 -16.18 -20.62 -51.71
CA PRO A 88 -16.18 -20.86 -50.27
C PRO A 88 -14.97 -20.21 -49.57
N ALA A 89 -13.77 -20.32 -50.16
CA ALA A 89 -12.55 -19.76 -49.59
C ALA A 89 -12.61 -18.22 -49.49
N TYR A 90 -13.19 -17.52 -50.46
CA TYR A 90 -13.39 -16.07 -50.38
C TYR A 90 -14.39 -15.67 -49.29
N LYS A 91 -15.48 -16.43 -49.11
CA LYS A 91 -16.46 -16.18 -48.05
C LYS A 91 -15.85 -16.41 -46.66
N ASP A 92 -15.09 -17.49 -46.50
CA ASP A 92 -14.38 -17.79 -45.26
C ASP A 92 -13.33 -16.74 -44.93
N ALA A 93 -12.60 -16.25 -45.94
CA ALA A 93 -11.66 -15.14 -45.78
C ALA A 93 -12.33 -13.84 -45.34
N ILE A 94 -13.45 -13.44 -45.96
CA ILE A 94 -14.21 -12.26 -45.54
C ILE A 94 -14.66 -12.40 -44.09
N HIS A 95 -15.12 -13.59 -43.68
CA HIS A 95 -15.53 -13.84 -42.31
C HIS A 95 -14.33 -13.75 -41.34
N SER A 96 -13.20 -14.38 -41.68
CA SER A 96 -11.98 -14.36 -40.88
C SER A 96 -11.38 -12.96 -40.73
N ILE A 97 -11.34 -12.17 -41.80
CA ILE A 97 -10.82 -10.79 -41.76
C ILE A 97 -11.74 -9.91 -40.91
N LYS A 98 -13.07 -10.02 -41.08
CA LYS A 98 -14.02 -9.27 -40.25
C LYS A 98 -13.92 -9.64 -38.77
N GLY A 99 -13.74 -10.91 -38.45
CA GLY A 99 -13.51 -11.38 -37.08
C GLY A 99 -12.24 -10.76 -36.49
N ALA A 100 -11.09 -10.96 -37.15
CA ALA A 100 -9.81 -10.44 -36.67
C ALA A 100 -9.78 -8.90 -36.57
N TRP A 101 -10.47 -8.19 -37.48
CA TRP A 101 -10.58 -6.73 -37.42
C TRP A 101 -11.46 -6.26 -36.26
N SER A 102 -12.58 -6.95 -36.00
CA SER A 102 -13.41 -6.69 -34.83
C SER A 102 -12.63 -6.93 -33.53
N ASP A 103 -11.89 -8.04 -33.44
CA ASP A 103 -11.07 -8.37 -32.27
C ASP A 103 -9.97 -7.32 -32.04
N ALA A 104 -9.35 -6.82 -33.11
CA ALA A 104 -8.35 -5.74 -33.02
C ALA A 104 -8.97 -4.42 -32.55
N GLN A 105 -10.13 -4.03 -33.07
CA GLN A 105 -10.85 -2.83 -32.63
C GLN A 105 -11.32 -2.93 -31.17
N GLU A 106 -11.74 -4.11 -30.72
CA GLU A 106 -12.11 -4.34 -29.33
C GLU A 106 -10.89 -4.23 -28.40
N ALA A 107 -9.78 -4.87 -28.77
CA ALA A 107 -8.52 -4.76 -28.02
C ALA A 107 -7.97 -3.33 -27.97
N GLU A 108 -8.12 -2.55 -29.05
CA GLU A 108 -7.77 -1.12 -29.07
C GLU A 108 -8.63 -0.31 -28.10
N ARG A 109 -9.95 -0.51 -28.11
CA ARG A 109 -10.86 0.17 -27.17
C ARG A 109 -10.54 -0.16 -25.72
N GLU A 110 -10.24 -1.43 -25.41
CA GLU A 110 -9.84 -1.83 -24.07
C GLU A 110 -8.50 -1.19 -23.65
N LEU A 111 -7.52 -1.15 -24.55
CA LEU A 111 -6.24 -0.49 -24.32
C LEU A 111 -6.42 1.00 -24.03
N GLU A 112 -7.18 1.72 -24.86
CA GLU A 112 -7.42 3.15 -24.67
C GLU A 112 -8.24 3.43 -23.39
N ALA A 113 -9.22 2.60 -23.07
CA ALA A 113 -9.95 2.68 -21.79
C ALA A 113 -9.00 2.53 -20.60
N LYS A 114 -8.07 1.56 -20.65
CA LYS A 114 -7.09 1.32 -19.59
C LYS A 114 -6.04 2.42 -19.48
N LYS A 115 -5.61 3.00 -20.60
CA LYS A 115 -4.75 4.19 -20.60
C LYS A 115 -5.44 5.39 -19.95
N ALA A 116 -6.72 5.63 -20.27
CA ALA A 116 -7.50 6.71 -19.68
C ALA A 116 -7.74 6.50 -18.18
N GLU A 117 -8.03 5.26 -17.77
CA GLU A 117 -8.15 4.87 -16.37
C GLU A 117 -6.84 5.13 -15.61
N LYS A 118 -5.70 4.69 -16.18
CA LYS A 118 -4.37 4.95 -15.62
C LYS A 118 -4.07 6.45 -15.50
N ALA A 119 -4.28 7.22 -16.56
CA ALA A 119 -4.05 8.67 -16.53
C ALA A 119 -4.89 9.37 -15.47
N THR A 120 -6.14 8.93 -15.26
CA THR A 120 -7.01 9.46 -14.20
C THR A 120 -6.47 9.10 -12.81
N ALA A 121 -6.04 7.84 -12.62
CA ALA A 121 -5.47 7.38 -11.35
C ALA A 121 -4.14 8.09 -11.02
N ASP A 122 -3.25 8.24 -12.01
CA ASP A 122 -1.99 8.98 -11.87
C ASP A 122 -2.24 10.46 -11.54
N SER A 123 -3.26 11.08 -12.15
CA SER A 123 -3.68 12.43 -11.81
C SER A 123 -4.21 12.53 -10.38
N MET A 124 -5.00 11.55 -9.90
CA MET A 124 -5.48 11.52 -8.52
C MET A 124 -4.32 11.36 -7.53
N LEU A 125 -3.35 10.50 -7.84
CA LEU A 125 -2.14 10.33 -7.04
C LEU A 125 -1.38 11.67 -6.93
N THR A 126 -1.16 12.34 -8.05
CA THR A 126 -0.49 13.66 -8.09
C THR A 126 -1.24 14.70 -7.23
N GLU A 127 -2.57 14.72 -7.28
CA GLU A 127 -3.37 15.65 -6.46
C GLU A 127 -3.28 15.33 -4.95
N VAL A 128 -3.21 14.05 -4.58
CA VAL A 128 -2.98 13.66 -3.19
C VAL A 128 -1.57 14.06 -2.74
N GLU A 129 -0.55 13.84 -3.56
CA GLU A 129 0.84 14.20 -3.25
C GLU A 129 1.02 15.71 -3.05
N LYS A 130 0.30 16.55 -3.81
CA LYS A 130 0.29 18.01 -3.60
C LYS A 130 -0.26 18.44 -2.22
N LEU A 131 -1.11 17.61 -1.63
CA LEU A 131 -1.71 17.84 -0.31
C LEU A 131 -0.89 17.22 0.82
N MET A 132 0.36 16.82 0.56
CA MET A 132 1.27 16.29 1.57
C MET A 132 1.43 17.30 2.72
N PRO A 133 1.20 16.89 3.98
CA PRO A 133 1.52 17.71 5.14
C PRO A 133 3.01 18.07 5.16
N GLU A 134 3.37 19.21 5.75
CA GLU A 134 4.76 19.67 5.78
C GLU A 134 5.69 18.62 6.43
N PRO A 135 6.69 18.09 5.69
CA PRO A 135 7.61 17.09 6.21
C PRO A 135 8.65 17.76 7.13
N ALA A 136 8.27 17.99 8.38
CA ALA A 136 9.11 18.59 9.40
C ALA A 136 9.46 17.57 10.52
N PRO A 137 10.66 17.65 11.13
CA PRO A 137 11.04 16.83 12.29
C PRO A 137 10.04 16.91 13.45
N ASP A 138 9.40 18.06 13.64
CA ASP A 138 8.38 18.29 14.66
C ASP A 138 7.16 17.36 14.51
N ALA A 139 6.83 16.92 13.28
CA ALA A 139 5.75 15.98 13.04
C ALA A 139 6.07 14.58 13.60
N VAL A 140 7.30 14.11 13.42
CA VAL A 140 7.78 12.83 13.98
C VAL A 140 7.82 12.91 15.51
N GLN A 141 8.30 14.04 16.05
CA GLN A 141 8.35 14.26 17.50
C GLN A 141 6.96 14.29 18.14
N ALA A 142 5.96 14.87 17.46
CA ALA A 142 4.58 14.85 17.91
C ALA A 142 4.02 13.42 18.01
N ILE A 143 4.29 12.57 17.01
CA ILE A 143 3.87 11.16 17.01
C ILE A 143 4.62 10.38 18.11
N GLU A 144 5.90 10.66 18.32
CA GLU A 144 6.70 10.05 19.40
C GLU A 144 6.18 10.41 20.79
N SER A 145 5.74 11.66 20.99
CA SER A 145 5.12 12.10 22.24
C SER A 145 3.79 11.36 22.49
N ASP A 146 2.97 11.19 21.43
CA ASP A 146 1.72 10.44 21.47
C ASP A 146 1.92 8.95 21.78
N LEU A 147 3.04 8.36 21.32
CA LEU A 147 3.45 6.99 21.64
C LEU A 147 3.89 6.87 23.11
N GLU A 148 4.70 7.80 23.60
CA GLU A 148 5.16 7.82 24.99
C GLU A 148 3.99 7.95 25.98
N GLU A 149 2.99 8.78 25.66
CA GLU A 149 1.77 8.91 26.47
C GLU A 149 1.01 7.59 26.56
N ARG A 150 0.86 6.87 25.44
CA ARG A 150 0.15 5.58 25.39
C ARG A 150 0.91 4.48 26.12
N TRP A 151 2.23 4.38 25.93
CA TRP A 151 3.07 3.47 26.68
C TRP A 151 3.01 3.73 28.19
N SER A 152 3.02 5.00 28.59
CA SER A 152 2.85 5.41 29.99
C SER A 152 1.47 5.03 30.55
N ARG A 153 0.43 5.00 29.71
CA ARG A 153 -0.90 4.53 30.09
C ARG A 153 -0.98 3.01 30.21
N VAL A 154 -0.37 2.26 29.29
CA VAL A 154 -0.23 0.80 29.37
C VAL A 154 0.51 0.41 30.64
N ALA A 155 1.64 1.05 30.95
CA ALA A 155 2.40 0.80 32.17
C ALA A 155 1.56 1.01 33.44
N ARG A 156 0.76 2.09 33.51
CA ARG A 156 -0.17 2.33 34.62
C ARG A 156 -1.25 1.24 34.75
N ILE A 157 -1.76 0.74 33.62
CA ILE A 157 -2.73 -0.37 33.62
C ILE A 157 -2.07 -1.65 34.09
N ASP A 158 -0.85 -1.96 33.63
CA ASP A 158 -0.10 -3.15 34.02
C ASP A 158 0.25 -3.13 35.52
N ASP A 159 0.68 -1.98 36.03
CA ASP A 159 0.88 -1.77 37.47
C ASP A 159 -0.43 -1.99 38.24
N THR A 160 -1.55 -1.42 37.77
CA THR A 160 -2.86 -1.61 38.40
C THR A 160 -3.27 -3.08 38.41
N LEU A 161 -3.16 -3.78 37.28
CA LEU A 161 -3.48 -5.19 37.15
C LEU A 161 -2.60 -6.06 38.07
N SER A 162 -1.32 -5.74 38.21
CA SER A 162 -0.40 -6.48 39.09
C SER A 162 -0.74 -6.31 40.58
N THR A 163 -1.28 -5.15 40.96
CA THR A 163 -1.69 -4.86 42.35
C THR A 163 -3.08 -5.39 42.69
N MET A 164 -3.91 -5.70 41.68
CA MET A 164 -5.20 -6.35 41.88
C MET A 164 -4.97 -7.80 42.34
N LYS A 165 -5.14 -8.04 43.64
CA LYS A 165 -5.06 -9.38 44.23
C LYS A 165 -6.04 -10.36 43.56
N ASP A 166 -5.63 -11.62 43.46
CA ASP A 166 -6.53 -12.71 43.10
C ASP A 166 -7.61 -12.88 44.17
N SER A 167 -8.80 -12.34 43.89
CA SER A 167 -9.98 -12.39 44.75
C SER A 167 -10.50 -13.82 44.98
N GLY A 168 -10.03 -14.79 44.18
CA GLY A 168 -10.41 -16.20 44.28
C GLY A 168 -10.14 -16.84 45.64
N ASN A 169 -9.00 -16.52 46.28
CA ASN A 169 -8.66 -17.12 47.58
C ASN A 169 -9.55 -16.61 48.72
N ILE A 170 -9.93 -15.32 48.70
CA ILE A 170 -10.74 -14.71 49.77
C ILE A 170 -12.19 -15.20 49.72
N THR A 171 -12.74 -15.37 48.51
CA THR A 171 -14.12 -15.85 48.33
C THR A 171 -14.25 -17.32 48.72
N SER A 172 -13.27 -18.16 48.34
CA SER A 172 -13.22 -19.58 48.72
C SER A 172 -13.19 -19.79 50.24
N ASP A 173 -12.32 -19.05 50.95
CA ASP A 173 -12.20 -19.17 52.41
C ASP A 173 -13.49 -18.75 53.14
N LEU A 174 -14.21 -17.74 52.62
CA LEU A 174 -15.45 -17.24 53.22
C LEU A 174 -16.66 -18.15 52.92
N GLU A 175 -16.69 -18.78 51.76
CA GLU A 175 -17.69 -19.80 51.42
C GLU A 175 -17.52 -21.05 52.30
N GLU A 176 -16.27 -21.48 52.53
CA GLU A 176 -15.99 -22.62 53.40
C GLU A 176 -16.37 -22.33 54.86
N GLN A 177 -16.13 -21.11 55.36
CA GLN A 177 -16.59 -20.67 56.68
C GLN A 177 -18.13 -20.62 56.79
N ALA A 178 -18.83 -20.16 55.76
CA ALA A 178 -20.29 -20.17 55.73
C ALA A 178 -20.86 -21.60 55.72
N ALA A 179 -20.21 -22.52 55.01
CA ALA A 179 -20.57 -23.94 55.01
C ALA A 179 -20.33 -24.59 56.38
N ALA A 180 -19.20 -24.29 57.04
CA ALA A 180 -18.90 -24.77 58.39
C ALA A 180 -19.91 -24.25 59.42
N ALA A 181 -20.23 -22.95 59.39
CA ALA A 181 -21.23 -22.36 60.27
C ALA A 181 -22.64 -22.95 60.06
N LYS A 182 -22.99 -23.31 58.82
CA LYS A 182 -24.26 -23.97 58.52
C LYS A 182 -24.33 -25.37 59.12
N ARG A 183 -23.28 -26.18 58.97
CA ARG A 183 -23.20 -27.52 59.59
C ARG A 183 -23.38 -27.46 61.10
N GLU A 184 -22.86 -26.42 61.73
CA GLU A 184 -23.00 -26.22 63.18
C GLU A 184 -24.43 -25.84 63.60
N VAL A 185 -25.11 -24.98 62.82
CA VAL A 185 -26.55 -24.71 63.00
C VAL A 185 -27.37 -25.99 62.83
N ASP A 186 -27.14 -26.74 61.75
CA ASP A 186 -27.85 -28.00 61.47
C ASP A 186 -27.61 -29.03 62.59
N ARG A 187 -26.39 -29.09 63.15
CA ARG A 187 -26.03 -29.95 64.28
C ARG A 187 -26.78 -29.55 65.56
N LEU A 188 -26.83 -28.25 65.87
CA LEU A 188 -27.52 -27.74 67.06
C LEU A 188 -29.04 -27.87 66.93
N GLU A 189 -29.60 -27.72 65.73
CA GLU A 189 -31.02 -28.00 65.43
C GLU A 189 -31.37 -29.50 65.53
N ALA A 190 -30.44 -30.40 65.17
CA ALA A 190 -30.62 -31.82 65.38
C ALA A 190 -30.57 -32.21 66.87
N GLN A 191 -29.63 -31.65 67.63
CA GLN A 191 -29.51 -31.88 69.08
C GLN A 191 -30.66 -31.25 69.88
N ALA A 192 -31.16 -30.11 69.40
CA ALA A 192 -32.37 -29.46 69.87
C ALA A 192 -33.61 -30.34 69.82
N MET A 193 -33.79 -31.11 68.74
CA MET A 193 -34.90 -32.05 68.58
C MET A 193 -34.80 -33.25 69.55
N LEU A 194 -33.60 -33.51 70.08
CA LEU A 194 -33.35 -34.51 71.13
C LEU A 194 -33.52 -33.93 72.55
N GLY A 195 -33.71 -32.62 72.69
CA GLY A 195 -33.91 -31.95 73.97
C GLY A 195 -32.63 -31.48 74.69
N ASP A 196 -31.47 -31.58 74.03
CA ASP A 196 -30.14 -31.47 74.66
C ASP A 196 -29.45 -30.10 74.49
N VAL A 197 -30.14 -29.06 74.02
CA VAL A 197 -29.51 -27.76 73.66
C VAL A 197 -30.28 -26.55 74.18
N ASP A 198 -29.55 -25.62 74.78
CA ASP A 198 -30.03 -24.33 75.27
C ASP A 198 -30.36 -23.36 74.10
N GLU A 199 -31.45 -22.60 74.24
CA GLU A 199 -31.94 -21.66 73.23
C GLU A 199 -30.90 -20.58 72.90
N LYS A 200 -30.06 -20.23 73.88
CA LYS A 200 -28.98 -19.27 73.71
C LYS A 200 -27.90 -19.74 72.74
N GLU A 201 -27.59 -21.04 72.71
CA GLU A 201 -26.60 -21.62 71.79
C GLU A 201 -27.10 -21.63 70.34
N ARG A 202 -28.40 -21.89 70.14
CA ARG A 202 -29.05 -21.79 68.82
C ARG A 202 -29.01 -20.38 68.27
N GLN A 203 -29.32 -19.38 69.10
CA GLN A 203 -29.29 -17.97 68.69
C GLN A 203 -27.88 -17.51 68.30
N VAL A 204 -26.84 -17.96 69.03
CA VAL A 204 -25.44 -17.66 68.69
C VAL A 204 -25.02 -18.31 67.37
N ALA A 205 -25.41 -19.58 67.13
CA ALA A 205 -25.10 -20.27 65.88
C ALA A 205 -25.84 -19.65 64.68
N ALA A 206 -27.12 -19.31 64.83
CA ALA A 206 -27.90 -18.63 63.80
C ALA A 206 -27.34 -17.24 63.46
N ALA A 207 -26.92 -16.47 64.48
CA ALA A 207 -26.26 -15.18 64.28
C ALA A 207 -24.90 -15.33 63.57
N THR A 208 -24.14 -16.37 63.90
CA THR A 208 -22.86 -16.69 63.26
C THR A 208 -23.04 -17.06 61.78
N LEU A 209 -24.03 -17.89 61.46
CA LEU A 209 -24.40 -18.22 60.09
C LEU A 209 -24.85 -16.99 59.29
N ALA A 210 -25.70 -16.13 59.87
CA ALA A 210 -26.14 -14.89 59.23
C ALA A 210 -24.97 -13.95 58.94
N LYS A 211 -24.02 -13.82 59.87
CA LYS A 211 -22.79 -13.02 59.70
C LYS A 211 -21.89 -13.61 58.61
N ALA A 212 -21.70 -14.93 58.58
CA ALA A 212 -20.88 -15.61 57.58
C ALA A 212 -21.48 -15.47 56.17
N ARG A 213 -22.81 -15.66 56.01
CA ARG A 213 -23.49 -15.45 54.72
C ARG A 213 -23.36 -14.02 54.22
N LYS A 214 -23.58 -13.03 55.08
CA LYS A 214 -23.44 -11.62 54.71
C LYS A 214 -22.00 -11.25 54.34
N ALA A 215 -21.01 -11.86 54.99
CA ALA A 215 -19.60 -11.67 54.65
C ALA A 215 -19.24 -12.34 53.31
N SER A 216 -19.74 -13.55 53.05
CA SER A 216 -19.57 -14.27 51.79
C SER A 216 -20.21 -13.52 50.62
N GLU A 217 -21.46 -13.07 50.76
CA GLU A 217 -22.16 -12.31 49.72
C GLU A 217 -21.46 -10.99 49.37
N LYS A 218 -21.01 -10.23 50.38
CA LYS A 218 -20.24 -9.00 50.18
C LYS A 218 -18.88 -9.27 49.51
N SER A 219 -18.24 -10.39 49.85
CA SER A 219 -16.99 -10.81 49.21
C SER A 219 -17.21 -11.22 47.76
N ALA A 220 -18.27 -11.96 47.46
CA ALA A 220 -18.64 -12.35 46.10
C ALA A 220 -18.92 -11.11 45.23
N GLU A 221 -19.69 -10.14 45.73
CA GLU A 221 -19.96 -8.88 45.03
C GLU A 221 -18.66 -8.09 44.77
N GLN A 222 -17.75 -8.04 45.76
CA GLN A 222 -16.46 -7.37 45.60
C GLN A 222 -15.54 -8.11 44.62
N ALA A 223 -15.55 -9.44 44.63
CA ALA A 223 -14.78 -10.27 43.69
C ALA A 223 -15.30 -10.11 42.27
N GLU A 224 -16.61 -10.06 42.06
CA GLU A 224 -17.22 -9.81 40.75
C GLU A 224 -16.88 -8.40 40.23
N LYS A 225 -16.98 -7.38 41.09
CA LYS A 225 -16.55 -6.01 40.74
C LYS A 225 -15.08 -5.94 40.34
N GLN A 226 -14.21 -6.64 41.07
CA GLN A 226 -12.78 -6.72 40.73
C GLN A 226 -12.55 -7.47 39.43
N ALA A 227 -13.24 -8.60 39.18
CA ALA A 227 -13.13 -9.35 37.94
C ALA A 227 -13.65 -8.55 36.72
N ALA A 228 -14.75 -7.80 36.88
CA ALA A 228 -15.26 -6.89 35.86
C ALA A 228 -14.28 -5.74 35.59
N ALA A 229 -13.73 -5.11 36.64
CA ALA A 229 -12.71 -4.07 36.50
C ALA A 229 -11.44 -4.59 35.81
N ARG A 230 -11.00 -5.81 36.16
CA ARG A 230 -9.85 -6.48 35.53
C ARG A 230 -10.09 -6.69 34.03
N ARG A 231 -11.24 -7.27 33.66
CA ARG A 231 -11.63 -7.43 32.24
C ARG A 231 -11.64 -6.10 31.49
N GLY A 232 -12.22 -5.06 32.07
CA GLY A 232 -12.24 -3.73 31.45
C GLY A 232 -10.86 -3.10 31.29
N LEU A 233 -9.96 -3.31 32.26
CA LEU A 233 -8.55 -2.88 32.17
C LEU A 233 -7.77 -3.67 31.11
N GLU A 234 -7.99 -4.99 31.03
CA GLU A 234 -7.38 -5.85 30.01
C GLU A 234 -7.86 -5.47 28.59
N GLU A 235 -9.14 -5.15 28.42
CA GLU A 235 -9.70 -4.65 27.15
C GLU A 235 -9.12 -3.27 26.79
N MET A 236 -9.07 -2.33 27.73
CA MET A 236 -8.42 -1.03 27.53
C MET A 236 -6.93 -1.17 27.17
N ARG A 237 -6.23 -2.11 27.80
CA ARG A 237 -4.83 -2.41 27.49
C ARG A 237 -4.67 -2.92 26.07
N ALA A 238 -5.52 -3.86 25.65
CA ALA A 238 -5.49 -4.39 24.29
C ALA A 238 -5.73 -3.30 23.25
N GLY A 239 -6.74 -2.43 23.45
CA GLY A 239 -6.99 -1.30 22.55
C GLY A 239 -5.83 -0.30 22.49
N LEU A 240 -5.17 -0.01 23.62
CA LEU A 240 -3.98 0.85 23.62
C LEU A 240 -2.79 0.24 22.88
N LEU A 241 -2.60 -1.08 22.95
CA LEU A 241 -1.53 -1.75 22.21
C LEU A 241 -1.78 -1.69 20.70
N GLU A 242 -3.03 -1.88 20.26
CA GLU A 242 -3.39 -1.72 18.85
C GLU A 242 -3.15 -0.28 18.36
N GLU A 243 -3.51 0.74 19.17
CA GLU A 243 -3.20 2.13 18.86
C GLU A 243 -1.69 2.41 18.80
N ILE A 244 -0.89 1.80 19.69
CA ILE A 244 0.57 1.93 19.71
C ILE A 244 1.19 1.33 18.45
N ASP A 245 0.72 0.16 18.02
CA ASP A 245 1.22 -0.49 16.81
C ASP A 245 0.93 0.38 15.58
N SER A 246 -0.31 0.89 15.45
CA SER A 246 -0.71 1.81 14.39
C SER A 246 0.12 3.11 14.37
N LEU A 247 0.36 3.71 15.54
CA LEU A 247 1.20 4.91 15.65
C LEU A 247 2.68 4.64 15.35
N SER A 248 3.17 3.44 15.64
CA SER A 248 4.55 3.05 15.35
C SER A 248 4.77 2.91 13.83
N GLU A 249 3.82 2.30 13.13
CA GLU A 249 3.81 2.25 11.66
C GLU A 249 3.71 3.64 11.05
N LEU A 250 2.86 4.50 11.62
CA LEU A 250 2.76 5.90 11.20
C LEU A 250 4.07 6.65 11.42
N LYS A 251 4.72 6.50 12.58
CA LYS A 251 6.02 7.13 12.87
C LYS A 251 7.07 6.76 11.84
N GLN A 252 7.13 5.48 11.45
CA GLN A 252 8.07 5.01 10.42
C GLN A 252 7.75 5.63 9.06
N SER A 253 6.48 5.66 8.67
CA SER A 253 6.03 6.21 7.38
C SER A 253 6.29 7.72 7.27
N VAL A 254 5.93 8.48 8.31
CA VAL A 254 6.20 9.92 8.38
C VAL A 254 7.70 10.18 8.44
N GLY A 255 8.44 9.40 9.23
CA GLY A 255 9.90 9.50 9.32
C GLY A 255 10.60 9.27 7.98
N PHE A 256 10.08 8.35 7.16
CA PHE A 256 10.56 8.13 5.80
C PHE A 256 10.35 9.35 4.90
N GLU A 257 9.15 9.95 4.90
CA GLU A 257 8.86 11.15 4.10
C GLU A 257 9.67 12.38 4.55
N VAL A 258 9.84 12.57 5.86
CA VAL A 258 10.71 13.62 6.41
C VAL A 258 12.16 13.42 5.98
N ALA A 259 12.68 12.19 6.09
CA ALA A 259 14.03 11.88 5.64
C ALA A 259 14.20 12.10 4.13
N LYS A 260 13.21 11.71 3.31
CA LYS A 260 13.21 11.95 1.86
C LYS A 260 13.30 13.44 1.54
N ALA A 261 12.51 14.28 2.23
CA ALA A 261 12.55 15.73 2.06
C ALA A 261 13.90 16.34 2.49
N ASP A 262 14.47 15.88 3.60
CA ASP A 262 15.78 16.33 4.09
C ASP A 262 16.91 15.92 3.14
N ILE A 263 16.87 14.70 2.60
CA ILE A 263 17.84 14.25 1.59
C ILE A 263 17.76 15.14 0.36
N ALA A 264 16.57 15.36 -0.22
CA ALA A 264 16.39 16.21 -1.40
C ALA A 264 16.92 17.64 -1.15
N LYS A 265 16.69 18.20 0.04
CA LYS A 265 17.23 19.50 0.45
C LYS A 265 18.76 19.50 0.50
N HIS A 266 19.37 18.47 1.06
CA HIS A 266 20.82 18.34 1.14
C HIS A 266 21.47 18.09 -0.23
N GLU A 267 20.82 17.31 -1.10
CA GLU A 267 21.22 17.10 -2.48
C GLU A 267 21.16 18.40 -3.28
N ALA A 268 20.07 19.16 -3.19
CA ALA A 268 19.95 20.47 -3.83
C ALA A 268 21.02 21.45 -3.34
N ALA A 269 21.34 21.44 -2.04
CA ALA A 269 22.42 22.25 -1.47
C ALA A 269 23.80 21.83 -2.00
N LEU A 270 24.03 20.53 -2.18
CA LEU A 270 25.26 19.98 -2.74
C LEU A 270 25.42 20.38 -4.21
N VAL A 271 24.37 20.22 -5.03
CA VAL A 271 24.36 20.66 -6.43
C VAL A 271 24.64 22.16 -6.52
N SER A 272 23.95 22.97 -5.71
CA SER A 272 24.20 24.43 -5.70
C SER A 272 25.63 24.77 -5.28
N ALA A 273 26.24 24.02 -4.35
CA ALA A 273 27.63 24.21 -3.98
C ALA A 273 28.60 23.87 -5.13
N ILE A 274 28.34 22.79 -5.87
CA ILE A 274 29.10 22.40 -7.06
C ILE A 274 29.00 23.46 -8.16
N GLU A 275 27.81 23.99 -8.41
CA GLU A 275 27.57 25.06 -9.38
C GLU A 275 28.34 26.34 -9.00
N ARG A 276 28.32 26.71 -7.71
CA ARG A 276 29.06 27.88 -7.18
C ARG A 276 30.58 27.76 -7.31
N LEU A 277 31.12 26.54 -7.30
CA LEU A 277 32.55 26.29 -7.58
C LEU A 277 32.91 26.59 -9.05
N ASN A 278 31.93 26.91 -9.89
CA ASN A 278 32.08 27.31 -11.29
C ASN A 278 32.82 26.24 -12.12
N ILE A 279 32.72 24.98 -11.71
CA ILE A 279 33.35 23.83 -12.37
C ILE A 279 32.94 23.76 -13.86
N PRO A 280 31.67 23.98 -14.25
CA PRO A 280 31.30 24.00 -15.67
C PRO A 280 32.07 25.04 -16.48
N GLN A 281 32.21 26.27 -15.98
CA GLN A 281 32.95 27.33 -16.66
C GLN A 281 34.46 27.03 -16.71
N LEU A 282 35.03 26.50 -15.62
CA LEU A 282 36.45 26.11 -15.59
C LEU A 282 36.72 24.98 -16.60
N MET A 283 35.81 24.02 -16.73
CA MET A 283 35.88 22.95 -17.72
C MET A 283 35.72 23.46 -19.15
N GLN A 284 34.81 24.40 -19.37
CA GLN A 284 34.66 25.07 -20.66
C GLN A 284 35.96 25.80 -21.04
N ASN A 285 36.53 26.59 -20.12
CA ASN A 285 37.79 27.31 -20.34
C ASN A 285 38.95 26.34 -20.65
N LEU A 286 39.06 25.23 -19.92
CA LEU A 286 40.06 24.19 -20.18
C LEU A 286 39.88 23.54 -21.56
N ASN A 287 38.65 23.22 -21.94
CA ASN A 287 38.33 22.60 -23.22
C ASN A 287 38.55 23.56 -24.39
N SER A 288 38.22 24.85 -24.23
CA SER A 288 38.57 25.89 -25.18
C SER A 288 40.09 26.00 -25.36
N ALA A 289 40.86 26.01 -24.26
CA ALA A 289 42.32 26.03 -24.32
C ALA A 289 42.90 24.78 -25.01
N ARG A 290 42.33 23.59 -24.78
CA ARG A 290 42.73 22.34 -25.46
C ARG A 290 42.39 22.34 -26.95
N ALA A 291 41.23 22.90 -27.32
CA ALA A 291 40.82 23.03 -28.72
C ALA A 291 41.75 24.01 -29.45
N ASP A 292 42.11 25.13 -28.82
CA ASP A 292 43.08 26.10 -29.35
C ASP A 292 44.47 25.49 -29.50
N ALA A 293 44.94 24.74 -28.50
CA ALA A 293 46.22 24.04 -28.58
C ALA A 293 46.23 22.99 -29.71
N SER A 294 45.15 22.21 -29.86
CA SER A 294 45.03 21.18 -30.90
C SER A 294 44.96 21.77 -32.30
N ARG A 295 44.32 22.94 -32.49
CA ARG A 295 44.30 23.66 -33.76
C ARG A 295 45.67 24.12 -34.22
N ASN A 296 46.58 24.38 -33.28
CA ASN A 296 47.94 24.87 -33.55
C ASN A 296 49.01 23.78 -33.40
N ALA A 297 48.61 22.53 -33.17
CA ALA A 297 49.55 21.43 -32.92
C ALA A 297 50.06 20.81 -34.24
N PRO A 298 51.30 20.28 -34.26
CA PRO A 298 51.81 19.52 -35.39
C PRO A 298 50.97 18.27 -35.68
N GLU A 299 51.01 17.81 -36.93
CA GLU A 299 50.24 16.65 -37.39
C GLU A 299 50.51 15.41 -36.50
N GLY A 300 49.43 14.78 -36.02
CA GLY A 300 49.51 13.65 -35.08
C GLY A 300 49.46 14.01 -33.58
N HIS A 301 49.42 15.29 -33.21
CA HIS A 301 49.26 15.75 -31.83
C HIS A 301 47.92 16.47 -31.63
N SER A 302 46.99 15.88 -30.88
CA SER A 302 45.75 16.55 -30.47
C SER A 302 45.39 16.21 -29.03
N TYR A 303 44.73 17.14 -28.36
CA TYR A 303 44.20 16.95 -27.02
C TYR A 303 42.72 16.55 -27.09
N SER A 304 42.32 15.58 -26.27
CA SER A 304 40.92 15.21 -26.11
C SER A 304 40.18 16.17 -25.19
N THR A 305 38.86 16.27 -25.38
CA THR A 305 37.97 17.02 -24.50
C THR A 305 38.03 16.44 -23.08
N GLY A 306 38.35 17.28 -22.11
CA GLY A 306 38.29 16.93 -20.70
C GLY A 306 36.84 16.80 -20.25
N ARG A 307 36.58 15.81 -19.40
CA ARG A 307 35.29 15.60 -18.73
C ARG A 307 35.55 15.38 -17.24
N ILE A 308 34.66 15.88 -16.40
CA ILE A 308 34.65 15.55 -14.97
C ILE A 308 33.49 14.59 -14.77
N LYS A 309 33.79 13.41 -14.22
CA LYS A 309 32.79 12.47 -13.72
C LYS A 309 32.72 12.65 -12.21
N ILE A 310 31.58 13.12 -11.71
CA ILE A 310 31.28 13.12 -10.28
C ILE A 310 30.42 11.88 -10.04
N THR A 311 30.98 10.90 -9.34
CA THR A 311 30.23 9.71 -8.94
C THR A 311 29.89 9.86 -7.46
N PHE A 312 28.61 10.02 -7.17
CA PHE A 312 28.12 9.88 -5.82
C PHE A 312 27.97 8.39 -5.52
N PRO A 313 28.54 7.88 -4.41
CA PRO A 313 28.28 6.51 -4.01
C PRO A 313 26.78 6.38 -3.72
N THR A 314 26.12 5.51 -4.47
CA THR A 314 24.75 4.99 -4.35
C THR A 314 23.89 5.72 -3.30
N MET A 315 23.14 6.75 -3.73
CA MET A 315 22.26 7.51 -2.80
C MET A 315 20.87 6.90 -2.64
N TYR A 316 20.46 5.95 -3.50
CA TYR A 316 19.17 5.25 -3.40
C TYR A 316 19.30 3.77 -3.81
N ALA A 317 18.60 2.90 -3.08
CA ALA A 317 18.19 1.58 -3.57
C ALA A 317 16.75 1.71 -4.09
N ILE A 318 16.58 2.38 -5.22
CA ILE A 318 15.31 2.44 -5.95
C ILE A 318 15.67 2.11 -7.40
N ASP A 319 14.95 1.16 -8.00
CA ASP A 319 15.33 0.51 -9.26
C ASP A 319 15.31 1.42 -10.50
N GLU A 320 14.83 2.67 -10.42
CA GLU A 320 14.85 3.66 -11.52
C GLU A 320 15.05 5.09 -10.97
N PRO A 321 16.13 5.81 -11.33
CA PRO A 321 16.34 7.20 -10.91
C PRO A 321 15.51 8.19 -11.74
N GLU A 322 14.93 9.21 -11.10
CA GLU A 322 14.37 10.37 -11.78
C GLU A 322 15.49 11.14 -12.51
N GLU A 323 15.44 11.17 -13.85
CA GLU A 323 16.36 11.97 -14.66
C GLU A 323 16.10 13.46 -14.44
N ILE A 324 16.96 14.12 -13.67
CA ILE A 324 16.99 15.57 -13.61
C ILE A 324 17.71 16.06 -14.87
N GLU A 325 16.95 16.51 -15.88
CA GLU A 325 17.49 17.23 -17.04
C GLU A 325 18.14 18.55 -16.59
N THR A 326 19.45 18.50 -16.30
CA THR A 326 20.28 19.70 -16.24
C THR A 326 20.96 19.86 -17.59
N SER A 327 20.63 20.94 -18.29
CA SER A 327 21.19 21.27 -19.59
C SER A 327 22.72 21.39 -19.47
N GLY A 328 23.44 20.35 -19.91
CA GLY A 328 24.89 20.29 -19.94
C GLY A 328 25.57 19.38 -18.91
N LEU A 329 24.83 18.68 -18.05
CA LEU A 329 25.33 17.64 -17.16
C LEU A 329 24.51 16.37 -17.41
N GLU A 330 25.04 15.47 -18.24
CA GLU A 330 24.49 14.10 -18.33
C GLU A 330 24.89 13.36 -17.05
N LEU A 331 23.91 13.20 -16.16
CA LEU A 331 23.91 12.19 -15.11
C LEU A 331 23.59 10.87 -15.79
N SER A 332 24.58 10.00 -15.97
CA SER A 332 24.36 8.61 -16.36
C SER A 332 24.74 7.70 -15.19
N GLU A 333 23.94 6.67 -14.97
CA GLU A 333 24.06 5.62 -13.95
C GLU A 333 25.49 5.10 -13.68
#